data_AF-A0A7C0WCK7-F1
#
_entry.id   AF-A0A7C0WCK7-F1
#
_cell.length_a   1.000
_cell.length_b   1.000
_cell.length_c   1.000
_cell.angle_alpha   90.00
_cell.angle_beta   90.00
_cell.angle_gamma   90.00
#
_symmetry.space_group_name_H-M   'P 1'
#
loop_
_entity.id
_entity.type
_entity.pdbx_description
1 polymer ?
#
loop_
_entity_poly.entity_id
_entity_poly.type
_entity_poly.pdbx_seq_one_letter_code
_entity_poly.pdbx_strand_id
1 'polypeptide(L)'
;LIEAGVSQGTLREYLKRNHPRLQHSTPEAPPAATVTGNVLIHGHGHISPRYGLNSDMIGGMEVVLPSGEIYRIGSCALDKKWFTKGPMPDLAGLFVGWYGTTGIVTKLSIKLFPKPKFREVMAFKTDDIDLLPDAIFEVMYLDMAEDFFLIMQEKPDWMNHAFLVVIVAGHFKEEIELKKRVYKNLFKEFGGKKSIEFVEELHPALEKRFLDVPPLAALAADFRKGGGFQYTGAILPVDKVPAAWRKGIEIAHKYTMICSYVHQVLLGNSVMFGFNYSFNRADKQDIEKTRKALEDSNRVTLELGGMIWKGEKAAQKLVLEQMDPNTAELIKRVKGLLDPKGIMNPGNWDVV
;
A
#
# COMPACT_ATOMS: atom_id res chain seq x y z
N LEU A 1 11.27 15.75 -11.76
CA LEU A 1 10.81 16.80 -10.82
C LEU A 1 9.36 17.08 -11.12
N ILE A 2 8.51 17.12 -10.10
CA ILE A 2 7.08 17.44 -10.22
C ILE A 2 6.70 18.49 -9.17
N GLU A 3 5.68 19.28 -9.47
CA GLU A 3 4.97 20.07 -8.46
C GLU A 3 3.99 19.18 -7.68
N ALA A 4 3.68 19.56 -6.44
CA ALA A 4 2.92 18.70 -5.52
C ALA A 4 1.49 18.38 -5.96
N GLY A 5 0.89 19.23 -6.79
CA GLY A 5 -0.46 19.04 -7.35
C GLY A 5 -0.52 18.05 -8.52
N VAL A 6 0.63 17.57 -9.02
CA VAL A 6 0.63 16.63 -10.17
C VAL A 6 -0.05 15.32 -9.77
N SER A 7 -1.12 14.99 -10.50
CA SER A 7 -1.87 13.76 -10.32
C SER A 7 -1.16 12.54 -10.92
N GLN A 8 -1.51 11.36 -10.41
CA GLN A 8 -1.04 10.07 -10.94
C GLN A 8 -1.34 9.94 -12.44
N GLY A 9 -2.55 10.33 -12.86
CA GLY A 9 -2.98 10.32 -14.25
C GLY A 9 -2.17 11.27 -15.13
N THR A 10 -1.93 12.50 -14.66
CA THR A 10 -1.14 13.50 -15.40
C THR A 10 0.30 13.04 -15.60
N LEU A 11 0.97 12.55 -14.55
CA LEU A 11 2.35 12.05 -14.67
C LEU A 11 2.42 10.83 -15.59
N ARG A 12 1.50 9.88 -15.45
CA ARG A 12 1.44 8.69 -16.30
C ARG A 12 1.31 9.06 -17.78
N GLU A 13 0.41 9.98 -18.11
CA GLU A 13 0.19 10.40 -19.50
C GLU A 13 1.39 11.18 -20.05
N TYR A 14 2.02 12.02 -19.23
CA TYR A 14 3.27 12.71 -19.59
C TYR A 14 4.38 11.71 -19.92
N LEU A 15 4.61 10.69 -19.06
CA LEU A 15 5.61 9.66 -19.31
C LEU A 15 5.28 8.86 -20.56
N LYS A 16 4.02 8.48 -20.77
CA LYS A 16 3.60 7.75 -21.97
C LYS A 16 3.95 8.49 -23.26
N ARG A 17 3.79 9.82 -23.29
CA ARG A 17 4.06 10.66 -24.47
C ARG A 17 5.55 10.96 -24.66
N ASN A 18 6.26 11.30 -23.59
CA ASN A 18 7.60 11.88 -23.68
C ASN A 18 8.72 10.89 -23.31
N HIS A 19 8.42 9.92 -22.45
CA HIS A 19 9.39 8.96 -21.91
C HIS A 19 8.79 7.54 -21.83
N PRO A 20 8.34 6.94 -22.96
CA PRO A 20 7.53 5.72 -22.96
C PRO A 20 8.25 4.48 -22.38
N ARG A 21 9.57 4.54 -22.24
CA ARG A 21 10.39 3.50 -21.62
C ARG A 21 10.49 3.61 -20.09
N LEU A 22 9.87 4.61 -19.48
CA LEU A 22 9.89 4.86 -18.05
C LEU A 22 8.49 4.75 -17.44
N GLN A 23 8.46 4.37 -16.17
CA GLN A 23 7.26 4.32 -15.34
C GLN A 23 7.57 4.82 -13.92
N HIS A 24 6.53 5.13 -13.17
CA HIS A 24 6.59 5.39 -11.73
C HIS A 24 5.64 4.45 -11.00
N SER A 25 5.84 4.27 -9.69
CA SER A 25 4.93 3.45 -8.87
C SER A 25 3.57 4.15 -8.75
N THR A 26 2.51 3.51 -9.23
CA THR A 26 1.13 4.02 -9.12
C THR A 26 0.34 3.22 -8.10
N PRO A 27 -0.41 3.89 -7.19
CA PRO A 27 -1.28 3.22 -6.22
C PRO A 27 -2.56 2.67 -6.88
N GLU A 28 -3.27 1.80 -6.15
CA GLU A 28 -4.67 1.44 -6.45
C GLU A 28 -5.66 2.55 -6.07
N ALA A 29 -5.43 3.76 -6.61
CA ALA A 29 -6.24 4.95 -6.33
C ALA A 29 -6.73 5.60 -7.63
N PRO A 30 -7.77 6.45 -7.57
CA PRO A 30 -8.23 7.19 -8.74
C PRO A 30 -7.09 7.99 -9.40
N PRO A 31 -7.10 8.18 -10.74
CA PRO A 31 -6.07 8.94 -11.45
C PRO A 31 -5.88 10.38 -10.95
N ALA A 32 -6.87 10.95 -10.27
CA ALA A 32 -6.83 12.28 -9.69
C ALA A 32 -5.98 12.38 -8.41
N ALA A 33 -5.67 11.26 -7.73
CA ALA A 33 -4.80 11.27 -6.56
C ALA A 33 -3.44 11.89 -6.92
N THR A 34 -2.84 12.68 -6.02
CA THR A 34 -1.54 13.31 -6.29
C THR A 34 -0.40 12.34 -6.04
N VAL A 35 0.67 12.47 -6.83
CA VAL A 35 1.90 11.68 -6.65
C VAL A 35 2.54 12.02 -5.31
N THR A 36 2.68 13.31 -5.01
CA THR A 36 3.24 13.78 -3.74
C THR A 36 2.40 13.34 -2.54
N GLY A 37 1.08 13.43 -2.61
CA GLY A 37 0.20 12.95 -1.54
C GLY A 37 0.44 11.47 -1.25
N ASN A 38 0.49 10.62 -2.29
CA ASN A 38 0.79 9.19 -2.12
C ASN A 38 2.18 8.95 -1.51
N VAL A 39 3.20 9.71 -1.92
CA VAL A 39 4.55 9.59 -1.36
C VAL A 39 4.59 9.94 0.13
N LEU A 40 3.94 11.03 0.53
CA LEU A 40 3.97 11.53 1.92
C LEU A 40 3.21 10.65 2.91
N ILE A 41 2.37 9.74 2.45
CA ILE A 41 1.60 8.82 3.30
C ILE A 41 2.15 7.40 3.26
N HIS A 42 3.43 7.23 2.91
CA HIS A 42 4.06 5.93 2.67
C HIS A 42 3.24 5.07 1.70
N GLY A 43 2.82 5.66 0.60
CA GLY A 43 2.00 5.03 -0.43
C GLY A 43 2.64 3.77 -1.01
N HIS A 44 1.85 2.72 -1.19
CA HIS A 44 2.23 1.55 -1.98
C HIS A 44 1.76 1.71 -3.42
N GLY A 45 2.32 0.94 -4.34
CA GLY A 45 1.88 0.88 -5.73
C GLY A 45 2.34 -0.39 -6.43
N HIS A 46 2.00 -0.52 -7.71
CA HIS A 46 2.13 -1.77 -8.48
C HIS A 46 3.56 -2.29 -8.74
N ILE A 47 4.58 -1.60 -8.25
CA ILE A 47 5.99 -2.02 -8.30
C ILE A 47 6.68 -1.91 -6.94
N SER A 48 5.90 -1.69 -5.88
CA SER A 48 6.42 -1.54 -4.54
C SER A 48 7.12 -2.78 -3.98
N PRO A 49 6.70 -4.02 -4.29
CA PRO A 49 7.43 -5.19 -3.79
C PRO A 49 8.86 -5.27 -4.35
N ARG A 50 9.08 -4.72 -5.55
CA ARG A 50 10.39 -4.68 -6.20
C ARG A 50 11.25 -3.47 -5.82
N TYR A 51 10.64 -2.30 -5.63
CA TYR A 51 11.39 -1.03 -5.48
C TYR A 51 11.14 -0.29 -4.16
N GLY A 52 10.38 -0.88 -3.24
CA GLY A 52 10.00 -0.27 -1.96
C GLY A 52 8.77 0.63 -2.04
N LEU A 53 8.51 1.34 -0.97
CA LEU A 53 7.38 2.25 -0.87
C LEU A 53 7.63 3.51 -1.70
N ASN A 54 6.57 4.25 -2.01
CA ASN A 54 6.70 5.51 -2.75
C ASN A 54 7.59 6.53 -2.00
N SER A 55 7.67 6.45 -0.67
CA SER A 55 8.60 7.24 0.15
C SER A 55 10.09 6.92 -0.11
N ASP A 56 10.42 5.69 -0.47
CA ASP A 56 11.80 5.26 -0.77
C ASP A 56 12.27 5.76 -2.14
N MET A 57 11.32 6.21 -2.95
CA MET A 57 11.52 6.74 -4.29
C MET A 57 11.85 8.23 -4.29
N ILE A 58 11.90 8.90 -3.13
CA ILE A 58 12.22 10.33 -3.04
C ILE A 58 13.67 10.60 -3.43
N GLY A 59 13.87 11.52 -4.37
CA GLY A 59 15.18 12.07 -4.76
C GLY A 59 15.45 13.46 -4.17
N GLY A 60 14.45 14.13 -3.60
CA GLY A 60 14.55 15.46 -3.02
C GLY A 60 13.19 16.15 -2.93
N MET A 61 13.05 17.16 -2.06
CA MET A 61 11.80 17.91 -1.87
C MET A 61 12.06 19.40 -1.60
N GLU A 62 11.09 20.24 -1.99
CA GLU A 62 10.97 21.63 -1.54
C GLU A 62 9.77 21.71 -0.59
N VAL A 63 9.97 22.33 0.57
CA VAL A 63 8.98 22.39 1.64
C VAL A 63 8.85 23.83 2.13
N VAL A 64 7.61 24.26 2.34
CA VAL A 64 7.27 25.53 3.02
C VAL A 64 6.90 25.21 4.46
N LEU A 65 7.59 25.83 5.42
CA LEU A 65 7.24 25.74 6.85
C LEU A 65 6.15 26.77 7.22
N PRO A 66 5.53 26.65 8.41
CA PRO A 66 4.53 27.61 8.91
C PRO A 66 5.02 29.05 9.00
N SER A 67 6.34 29.25 9.11
CA SER A 67 6.99 30.57 9.07
C SER A 67 6.96 31.21 7.67
N GLY A 68 6.64 30.45 6.62
CA GLY A 68 6.75 30.87 5.22
C GLY A 68 8.13 30.59 4.60
N GLU A 69 9.10 30.12 5.38
CA GLU A 69 10.43 29.78 4.90
C GLU A 69 10.40 28.55 3.99
N ILE A 70 11.21 28.60 2.93
CA ILE A 70 11.33 27.53 1.93
C ILE A 70 12.62 26.76 2.17
N TYR A 71 12.49 25.46 2.41
CA TYR A 71 13.60 24.53 2.57
C TYR A 71 13.72 23.61 1.38
N ARG A 72 14.96 23.22 1.08
CA ARG A 72 15.29 22.24 0.06
C ARG A 72 15.99 21.06 0.73
N ILE A 73 15.56 19.86 0.40
CA ILE A 73 16.02 18.62 1.02
C ILE A 73 16.59 17.70 -0.05
N GLY A 74 17.77 17.16 0.23
CA GLY A 74 18.58 16.38 -0.71
C GLY A 74 19.48 17.24 -1.58
N SER A 75 20.01 16.64 -2.65
CA SER A 75 20.92 17.24 -3.64
C SER A 75 20.54 18.64 -4.14
N CYS A 76 19.24 18.96 -4.15
CA CYS A 76 18.73 20.23 -4.63
C CYS A 76 19.06 21.42 -3.71
N ALA A 77 19.46 21.13 -2.46
CA ALA A 77 19.97 22.11 -1.51
C ALA A 77 21.38 22.61 -1.85
N LEU A 78 22.17 21.84 -2.60
CA LEU A 78 23.57 22.16 -2.92
C LEU A 78 23.72 22.82 -4.30
N ASP A 79 23.14 22.21 -5.34
CA ASP A 79 23.38 22.61 -6.74
C ASP A 79 22.09 22.63 -7.58
N LYS A 80 20.93 22.81 -6.95
CA LYS A 80 19.59 22.82 -7.59
C LYS A 80 19.24 21.56 -8.42
N LYS A 81 20.09 20.53 -8.44
CA LYS A 81 19.86 19.23 -9.08
C LYS A 81 19.08 18.31 -8.15
N TRP A 82 18.15 17.51 -8.68
CA TRP A 82 17.14 16.80 -7.89
C TRP A 82 17.24 15.27 -8.08
N PHE A 83 18.32 14.64 -7.63
CA PHE A 83 18.61 13.25 -7.97
C PHE A 83 18.79 12.31 -6.77
N THR A 84 19.07 12.82 -5.58
CA THR A 84 19.23 12.00 -4.36
C THR A 84 18.95 12.79 -3.07
N LYS A 85 18.41 12.10 -2.04
CA LYS A 85 18.23 12.63 -0.68
C LYS A 85 19.48 12.52 0.19
N GLY A 86 20.36 11.54 -0.07
CA GLY A 86 21.54 11.24 0.73
C GLY A 86 22.87 11.66 0.08
N PRO A 87 24.00 11.58 0.80
CA PRO A 87 24.16 10.93 2.11
C PRO A 87 24.00 11.86 3.34
N MET A 88 23.40 13.04 3.18
CA MET A 88 23.10 13.97 4.30
C MET A 88 22.07 13.39 5.28
N PRO A 89 21.92 13.96 6.50
CA PRO A 89 20.82 13.61 7.40
C PRO A 89 19.48 13.62 6.67
N ASP A 90 18.70 12.55 6.82
CA ASP A 90 17.50 12.37 6.03
C ASP A 90 16.32 13.19 6.58
N LEU A 91 16.28 14.47 6.20
CA LEU A 91 15.22 15.39 6.60
C LEU A 91 13.89 15.09 5.89
N ALA A 92 13.85 14.23 4.87
CA ALA A 92 12.58 13.86 4.21
C ALA A 92 11.61 13.22 5.21
N GLY A 93 12.13 12.47 6.18
CA GLY A 93 11.36 11.84 7.24
C GLY A 93 10.63 12.82 8.17
N LEU A 94 10.95 14.12 8.15
CA LEU A 94 10.21 15.15 8.88
C LEU A 94 8.90 15.55 8.20
N PHE A 95 8.65 15.07 6.97
CA PHE A 95 7.46 15.43 6.17
C PHE A 95 6.69 14.22 5.64
N VAL A 96 7.35 13.06 5.53
CA VAL A 96 6.71 11.78 5.20
C VAL A 96 6.12 11.16 6.48
N GLY A 97 4.87 10.70 6.43
CA GLY A 97 4.13 10.13 7.57
C GLY A 97 3.43 11.17 8.46
N TRP A 98 3.75 12.46 8.30
CA TRP A 98 3.23 13.54 9.14
C TRP A 98 1.85 14.04 8.74
N TYR A 99 1.29 13.57 7.63
CA TYR A 99 -0.01 14.02 7.12
C TYR A 99 -0.14 15.54 6.98
N GLY A 100 0.97 16.24 6.67
CA GLY A 100 0.98 17.70 6.47
C GLY A 100 0.97 18.53 7.75
N THR A 101 1.30 17.96 8.91
CA THR A 101 1.36 18.68 10.19
C THR A 101 2.67 19.41 10.44
N THR A 102 3.69 19.19 9.61
CA THR A 102 5.05 19.73 9.80
C THR A 102 5.52 20.64 8.68
N GLY A 103 4.74 20.79 7.61
CA GLY A 103 5.14 21.54 6.42
C GLY A 103 4.27 21.24 5.21
N ILE A 104 4.36 22.10 4.19
CA ILE A 104 3.73 21.89 2.87
C ILE A 104 4.82 21.58 1.87
N VAL A 105 4.83 20.36 1.33
CA VAL A 105 5.71 19.99 0.22
C VAL A 105 5.17 20.59 -1.07
N THR A 106 5.96 21.44 -1.74
CA THR A 106 5.58 22.16 -2.97
C THR A 106 6.15 21.51 -4.22
N LYS A 107 7.35 20.92 -4.13
CA LYS A 107 8.01 20.19 -5.22
C LYS A 107 8.61 18.89 -4.71
N LEU A 108 8.61 17.88 -5.58
CA LEU A 108 9.15 16.56 -5.27
C LEU A 108 9.89 16.01 -6.49
N SER A 109 11.08 15.46 -6.29
CA SER A 109 11.64 14.52 -7.24
C SER A 109 11.43 13.09 -6.77
N ILE A 110 10.98 12.26 -7.72
CA ILE A 110 10.83 10.83 -7.53
C ILE A 110 11.71 10.09 -8.52
N LYS A 111 12.16 8.91 -8.13
CA LYS A 111 12.81 7.95 -9.03
C LYS A 111 11.81 7.44 -10.06
N LEU A 112 12.26 7.33 -11.29
CA LEU A 112 11.56 6.64 -12.37
C LEU A 112 12.26 5.33 -12.66
N PHE A 113 11.49 4.34 -13.09
CA PHE A 113 11.97 2.98 -13.32
C PHE A 113 11.79 2.59 -14.79
N PRO A 114 12.63 1.69 -15.32
CA PRO A 114 12.38 1.10 -16.64
C PRO A 114 10.98 0.48 -16.70
N LYS A 115 10.26 0.76 -17.78
CA LYS A 115 8.96 0.15 -18.05
C LYS A 115 9.16 -1.18 -18.79
N PRO A 116 8.73 -2.33 -18.22
CA PRO A 116 8.84 -3.61 -18.89
C PRO A 116 7.98 -3.65 -20.16
N LYS A 117 8.39 -4.48 -21.12
CA LYS A 117 7.64 -4.67 -22.38
C LYS A 117 6.52 -5.70 -22.23
N PHE A 118 6.74 -6.68 -21.36
CA PHE A 118 5.81 -7.77 -21.08
C PHE A 118 5.49 -7.77 -19.59
N ARG A 119 4.24 -8.01 -19.26
CA ARG A 119 3.71 -8.08 -17.90
C ARG A 119 2.58 -9.10 -17.90
N GLU A 120 2.70 -10.12 -17.07
CA GLU A 120 1.79 -11.26 -17.00
C GLU A 120 1.41 -11.50 -15.55
N VAL A 121 0.22 -12.05 -15.34
CA VAL A 121 -0.31 -12.40 -14.01
C VAL A 121 -0.42 -13.90 -13.88
N MET A 122 -0.02 -14.42 -12.72
CA MET A 122 -0.20 -15.81 -12.31
C MET A 122 -1.00 -15.81 -11.02
N ALA A 123 -1.95 -16.74 -10.90
CA ALA A 123 -2.66 -16.95 -9.66
C ALA A 123 -2.48 -18.39 -9.17
N PHE A 124 -2.36 -18.52 -7.87
CA PHE A 124 -2.41 -19.78 -7.14
C PHE A 124 -3.49 -19.65 -6.07
N LYS A 125 -4.04 -20.76 -5.58
CA LYS A 125 -5.07 -20.75 -4.54
C LYS A 125 -4.80 -21.79 -3.46
N THR A 126 -5.23 -21.51 -2.24
CA THR A 126 -5.20 -22.43 -1.09
C THR A 126 -6.37 -22.12 -0.15
N ASP A 127 -6.85 -23.15 0.55
CA ASP A 127 -7.76 -23.00 1.70
C ASP A 127 -7.02 -23.04 3.04
N ASP A 128 -5.76 -23.47 3.03
CA ASP A 128 -4.89 -23.48 4.19
C ASP A 128 -4.10 -22.17 4.25
N ILE A 129 -4.63 -21.22 5.02
CA ILE A 129 -4.03 -19.90 5.23
C ILE A 129 -2.74 -19.95 6.05
N ASP A 130 -2.48 -21.03 6.80
CA ASP A 130 -1.26 -21.15 7.61
C ASP A 130 -0.01 -21.36 6.76
N LEU A 131 -0.18 -21.66 5.46
CA LEU A 131 0.90 -21.77 4.49
C LEU A 131 1.31 -20.43 3.87
N LEU A 132 0.49 -19.38 4.06
CA LEU A 132 0.74 -18.08 3.43
C LEU A 132 2.09 -17.46 3.82
N PRO A 133 2.56 -17.51 5.08
CA PRO A 133 3.87 -16.95 5.45
C PRO A 133 5.02 -17.61 4.67
N ASP A 134 5.05 -18.95 4.61
CA ASP A 134 6.07 -19.70 3.89
C ASP A 134 5.99 -19.45 2.38
N ALA A 135 4.77 -19.44 1.82
CA ALA A 135 4.56 -19.12 0.42
C ALA A 135 5.00 -17.68 0.07
N ILE A 136 4.76 -16.73 0.97
CA ILE A 136 5.24 -15.35 0.82
C ILE A 136 6.76 -15.33 0.75
N PHE A 137 7.42 -15.98 1.70
CA PHE A 137 8.87 -16.04 1.77
C PHE A 137 9.46 -16.63 0.50
N GLU A 138 9.00 -17.81 0.08
CA GLU A 138 9.52 -18.51 -1.11
C GLU A 138 9.33 -17.70 -2.41
N VAL A 139 8.17 -17.08 -2.60
CA VAL A 139 7.93 -16.25 -3.80
C VAL A 139 8.84 -15.04 -3.85
N MET A 140 9.03 -14.38 -2.71
CA MET A 140 9.86 -13.16 -2.61
C MET A 140 11.36 -13.49 -2.61
N TYR A 141 11.76 -14.66 -2.10
CA TYR A 141 13.14 -15.15 -2.09
C TYR A 141 13.72 -15.28 -3.52
N LEU A 142 12.87 -15.64 -4.48
CA LEU A 142 13.28 -15.76 -5.89
C LEU A 142 13.64 -14.42 -6.54
N ASP A 143 13.20 -13.28 -6.00
CA ASP A 143 13.41 -11.93 -6.55
C ASP A 143 13.00 -11.80 -8.04
N MET A 144 11.95 -12.54 -8.44
CA MET A 144 11.44 -12.55 -9.82
C MET A 144 10.11 -11.81 -10.00
N ALA A 145 9.38 -11.57 -8.92
CA ALA A 145 8.09 -10.89 -8.93
C ALA A 145 8.28 -9.38 -9.16
N GLU A 146 7.41 -8.79 -9.97
CA GLU A 146 7.26 -7.34 -9.99
C GLU A 146 6.34 -6.88 -8.85
N ASP A 147 5.26 -7.63 -8.64
CA ASP A 147 4.25 -7.35 -7.64
C ASP A 147 3.60 -8.64 -7.14
N PHE A 148 3.08 -8.63 -5.93
CA PHE A 148 2.56 -9.82 -5.28
C PHE A 148 1.45 -9.48 -4.29
N PHE A 149 0.26 -10.03 -4.55
CA PHE A 149 -0.91 -9.86 -3.71
C PHE A 149 -1.39 -11.17 -3.12
N LEU A 150 -2.00 -11.06 -1.93
CA LEU A 150 -2.92 -12.04 -1.40
C LEU A 150 -4.33 -11.45 -1.47
N ILE A 151 -5.28 -12.17 -2.03
CA ILE A 151 -6.68 -11.72 -2.10
C ILE A 151 -7.64 -12.84 -1.71
N MET A 152 -8.80 -12.44 -1.19
CA MET A 152 -9.93 -13.35 -0.94
C MET A 152 -11.20 -12.53 -0.84
N GLN A 153 -12.32 -13.07 -1.35
CA GLN A 153 -13.62 -12.44 -1.19
C GLN A 153 -14.68 -13.53 -1.02
N GLU A 154 -15.62 -13.35 -0.11
CA GLU A 154 -16.74 -14.30 0.03
C GLU A 154 -17.70 -14.27 -1.15
N LYS A 155 -17.71 -13.15 -1.89
CA LYS A 155 -18.52 -12.97 -3.08
C LYS A 155 -17.68 -12.40 -4.21
N PRO A 156 -17.81 -12.95 -5.44
CA PRO A 156 -18.59 -14.14 -5.82
C PRO A 156 -18.00 -15.45 -5.23
N ASP A 157 -18.80 -16.52 -5.14
CA ASP A 157 -18.42 -17.75 -4.40
C ASP A 157 -17.09 -18.40 -4.85
N TRP A 158 -16.72 -18.25 -6.13
CA TRP A 158 -15.44 -18.76 -6.65
C TRP A 158 -14.21 -18.01 -6.13
N MET A 159 -14.39 -16.82 -5.54
CA MET A 159 -13.33 -16.03 -4.89
C MET A 159 -13.09 -16.44 -3.43
N ASN A 160 -13.86 -17.39 -2.90
CA ASN A 160 -13.81 -17.79 -1.50
C ASN A 160 -12.67 -18.78 -1.21
N HIS A 161 -11.47 -18.42 -1.65
CA HIS A 161 -10.20 -19.09 -1.41
C HIS A 161 -9.14 -18.01 -1.18
N ALA A 162 -8.04 -18.33 -0.49
CA ALA A 162 -6.89 -17.43 -0.46
C ALA A 162 -6.14 -17.55 -1.80
N PHE A 163 -6.17 -16.49 -2.61
CA PHE A 163 -5.41 -16.42 -3.85
C PHE A 163 -4.07 -15.74 -3.63
N LEU A 164 -3.01 -16.35 -4.15
CA LEU A 164 -1.67 -15.79 -4.27
C LEU A 164 -1.50 -15.31 -5.70
N VAL A 165 -1.50 -13.99 -5.92
CA VAL A 165 -1.44 -13.37 -7.24
C VAL A 165 -0.06 -12.79 -7.48
N VAL A 166 0.75 -13.48 -8.28
CA VAL A 166 2.12 -13.09 -8.62
C VAL A 166 2.12 -12.42 -9.99
N ILE A 167 2.60 -11.18 -10.07
CA ILE A 167 2.77 -10.46 -11.32
C ILE A 167 4.24 -10.52 -11.71
N VAL A 168 4.51 -10.99 -12.92
CA VAL A 168 5.86 -11.06 -13.50
C VAL A 168 5.97 -10.10 -14.66
N ALA A 169 7.10 -9.39 -14.73
CA ALA A 169 7.35 -8.43 -15.79
C ALA A 169 8.78 -8.54 -16.32
N GLY A 170 8.98 -8.16 -17.58
CA GLY A 170 10.24 -8.35 -18.28
C GLY A 170 10.35 -7.59 -19.59
N HIS A 171 11.55 -7.60 -20.17
CA HIS A 171 11.81 -6.96 -21.46
C HIS A 171 11.80 -7.94 -22.64
N PHE A 172 11.91 -9.24 -22.35
CA PHE A 172 11.97 -10.32 -23.32
C PHE A 172 10.90 -11.38 -23.00
N LYS A 173 10.40 -12.07 -24.02
CA LYS A 173 9.37 -13.11 -23.82
C LYS A 173 9.95 -14.32 -23.08
N GLU A 174 11.19 -14.65 -23.37
CA GLU A 174 11.96 -15.75 -22.78
C GLU A 174 12.10 -15.56 -21.26
N GLU A 175 12.29 -14.32 -20.81
CA GLU A 175 12.33 -13.95 -19.38
C GLU A 175 10.99 -14.25 -18.69
N ILE A 176 9.87 -13.88 -19.32
CA ILE A 176 8.52 -14.12 -18.78
C ILE A 176 8.24 -15.62 -18.70
N GLU A 177 8.54 -16.37 -19.75
CA GLU A 177 8.32 -17.83 -19.78
C GLU A 177 9.21 -18.56 -18.76
N LEU A 178 10.43 -18.09 -18.53
CA LEU A 178 11.27 -18.58 -17.44
C LEU A 178 10.63 -18.33 -16.08
N LYS A 179 10.25 -17.07 -15.76
CA LYS A 179 9.63 -16.72 -14.47
C LYS A 179 8.36 -17.51 -14.21
N LYS A 180 7.51 -17.66 -15.22
CA LYS A 180 6.28 -18.48 -15.13
C LYS A 180 6.59 -19.93 -14.81
N ARG A 181 7.58 -20.51 -15.47
CA ARG A 181 8.02 -21.89 -15.20
C ARG A 181 8.56 -22.05 -13.79
N VAL A 182 9.39 -21.12 -13.32
CA VAL A 182 9.97 -21.13 -11.98
C VAL A 182 8.86 -21.09 -10.92
N TYR A 183 7.90 -20.17 -11.01
CA TYR A 183 6.80 -20.11 -10.04
C TYR A 183 5.87 -21.33 -10.10
N LYS A 184 5.59 -21.87 -11.29
CA LYS A 184 4.85 -23.14 -11.40
C LYS A 184 5.59 -24.29 -10.73
N ASN A 185 6.90 -24.38 -10.89
CA ASN A 185 7.71 -25.42 -10.26
C ASN A 185 7.81 -25.22 -8.75
N LEU A 186 7.97 -23.97 -8.29
CA LEU A 186 8.00 -23.62 -6.87
C LEU A 186 6.79 -24.22 -6.15
N PHE A 187 5.57 -23.92 -6.61
CA PHE A 187 4.37 -24.41 -5.93
C PHE A 187 4.09 -25.90 -6.17
N LYS A 188 4.63 -26.51 -7.25
CA LYS A 188 4.64 -27.97 -7.41
C LYS A 188 5.53 -28.66 -6.38
N GLU A 189 6.70 -28.09 -6.10
CA GLU A 189 7.71 -28.63 -5.18
C GLU A 189 7.44 -28.28 -3.72
N PHE A 190 6.73 -27.17 -3.46
CA PHE A 190 6.03 -26.89 -2.19
C PHE A 190 5.13 -28.09 -1.78
N GLY A 191 4.73 -28.87 -2.80
CA GLY A 191 3.97 -30.11 -2.81
C GLY A 191 4.65 -31.38 -2.25
N GLY A 192 5.32 -31.28 -1.11
CA GLY A 192 5.12 -32.30 -0.07
C GLY A 192 3.71 -32.19 0.55
N LYS A 193 3.07 -31.02 0.41
CA LYS A 193 1.71 -30.70 0.88
C LYS A 193 0.85 -30.23 -0.32
N LYS A 194 -0.17 -31.00 -0.70
CA LYS A 194 -1.08 -30.70 -1.84
C LYS A 194 -2.09 -29.58 -1.54
N SER A 195 -1.63 -28.39 -1.18
CA SER A 195 -2.51 -27.33 -0.65
C SER A 195 -2.50 -26.03 -1.44
N ILE A 196 -1.45 -25.75 -2.23
CA ILE A 196 -1.40 -24.57 -3.10
C ILE A 196 -1.48 -25.00 -4.56
N GLU A 197 -2.57 -24.64 -5.23
CA GLU A 197 -2.88 -25.06 -6.60
C GLU A 197 -2.70 -23.90 -7.58
N PHE A 198 -2.10 -24.16 -8.75
CA PHE A 198 -2.06 -23.19 -9.85
C PHE A 198 -3.45 -23.04 -10.49
N VAL A 199 -3.84 -21.80 -10.78
CA VAL A 199 -5.08 -21.48 -11.48
C VAL A 199 -4.80 -21.44 -12.98
N GLU A 200 -5.12 -22.53 -13.69
CA GLU A 200 -4.84 -22.66 -15.14
C GLU A 200 -5.56 -21.60 -15.99
N GLU A 201 -6.82 -21.31 -15.66
CA GLU A 201 -7.63 -20.30 -16.32
C GLU A 201 -8.01 -19.20 -15.33
N LEU A 202 -7.27 -18.09 -15.37
CA LEU A 202 -7.58 -16.94 -14.53
C LEU A 202 -8.83 -16.24 -15.04
N HIS A 203 -9.78 -15.96 -14.14
CA HIS A 203 -10.98 -15.23 -14.50
C HIS A 203 -10.64 -13.84 -15.10
N PRO A 204 -11.21 -13.44 -16.26
CA PRO A 204 -10.84 -12.19 -16.95
C PRO A 204 -10.93 -10.93 -16.09
N ALA A 205 -11.84 -10.91 -15.11
CA ALA A 205 -11.96 -9.81 -14.15
C ALA A 205 -10.73 -9.65 -13.24
N LEU A 206 -10.09 -10.76 -12.81
CA LEU A 206 -8.85 -10.70 -12.04
C LEU A 206 -7.67 -10.31 -12.93
N GLU A 207 -7.60 -10.90 -14.13
CA GLU A 207 -6.56 -10.55 -15.09
C GLU A 207 -6.54 -9.04 -15.37
N LYS A 208 -7.70 -8.48 -15.74
CA LYS A 208 -7.85 -7.04 -15.96
C LYS A 208 -7.50 -6.23 -14.72
N ARG A 209 -7.97 -6.63 -13.53
CA ARG A 209 -7.70 -5.92 -12.27
C ARG A 209 -6.20 -5.75 -12.01
N PHE A 210 -5.41 -6.79 -12.26
CA PHE A 210 -3.99 -6.81 -11.90
C PHE A 210 -3.05 -6.35 -13.03
N LEU A 211 -3.48 -6.47 -14.29
CA LEU A 211 -2.69 -6.01 -15.44
C LEU A 211 -2.93 -4.53 -15.78
N ASP A 212 -4.12 -3.99 -15.52
CA ASP A 212 -4.41 -2.57 -15.77
C ASP A 212 -3.64 -1.66 -14.80
N VAL A 213 -3.11 -0.55 -15.32
CA VAL A 213 -2.40 0.47 -14.55
C VAL A 213 -2.99 1.85 -14.86
N PRO A 214 -3.58 2.59 -13.89
CA PRO A 214 -3.71 2.20 -12.48
C PRO A 214 -4.79 1.13 -12.26
N PRO A 215 -4.60 0.22 -11.28
CA PRO A 215 -5.60 -0.79 -10.96
C PRO A 215 -6.84 -0.15 -10.29
N LEU A 216 -8.03 -0.65 -10.64
CA LEU A 216 -9.30 -0.14 -10.13
C LEU A 216 -9.85 -1.04 -9.01
N ALA A 217 -9.56 -0.68 -7.75
CA ALA A 217 -10.06 -1.42 -6.58
C ALA A 217 -11.54 -1.14 -6.26
N ALA A 218 -12.11 -0.04 -6.77
CA ALA A 218 -13.43 0.47 -6.37
C ALA A 218 -14.62 -0.41 -6.79
N LEU A 219 -14.43 -1.41 -7.66
CA LEU A 219 -15.48 -2.37 -8.05
C LEU A 219 -16.04 -3.12 -6.83
N ALA A 220 -15.25 -3.30 -5.78
CA ALA A 220 -15.70 -3.93 -4.54
C ALA A 220 -16.75 -3.10 -3.77
N ALA A 221 -16.89 -1.81 -4.05
CA ALA A 221 -17.88 -0.93 -3.41
C ALA A 221 -19.33 -1.33 -3.72
N ASP A 222 -19.56 -2.05 -4.82
CA ASP A 222 -20.90 -2.36 -5.31
C ASP A 222 -21.49 -3.67 -4.75
N PHE A 223 -20.72 -4.50 -4.05
CA PHE A 223 -21.21 -5.78 -3.54
C PHE A 223 -22.40 -5.65 -2.58
N ARG A 224 -22.50 -4.52 -1.88
CA ARG A 224 -23.64 -4.19 -0.99
C ARG A 224 -24.63 -3.20 -1.59
N LYS A 225 -24.55 -2.93 -2.88
CA LYS A 225 -25.50 -2.10 -3.65
C LYS A 225 -25.75 -0.72 -3.03
N GLY A 226 -24.67 -0.01 -2.68
CA GLY A 226 -24.75 1.38 -2.21
C GLY A 226 -23.47 2.20 -2.38
N GLY A 227 -22.50 1.68 -3.15
CA GLY A 227 -21.30 2.39 -3.60
C GLY A 227 -20.37 2.86 -2.48
N GLY A 228 -20.44 2.26 -1.29
CA GLY A 228 -19.56 2.55 -0.16
C GLY A 228 -18.42 1.53 -0.10
N PHE A 229 -17.20 2.01 0.07
CA PHE A 229 -16.01 1.19 0.29
C PHE A 229 -15.06 1.93 1.22
N GLN A 230 -14.65 1.27 2.30
CA GLN A 230 -13.60 1.73 3.21
C GLN A 230 -12.74 0.55 3.64
N TYR A 231 -11.53 0.84 4.08
CA TYR A 231 -10.64 -0.17 4.62
C TYR A 231 -9.71 0.45 5.66
N THR A 232 -9.21 -0.39 6.57
CA THR A 232 -8.02 -0.07 7.35
C THR A 232 -6.83 -0.82 6.77
N GLY A 233 -5.68 -0.16 6.69
CA GLY A 233 -4.44 -0.77 6.26
C GLY A 233 -3.58 -1.12 7.47
N ALA A 234 -3.17 -2.38 7.57
CA ALA A 234 -2.26 -2.85 8.61
C ALA A 234 -0.93 -3.27 7.97
N ILE A 235 0.18 -2.70 8.39
CA ILE A 235 1.50 -3.23 8.05
C ILE A 235 1.83 -4.30 9.09
N LEU A 236 1.78 -5.56 8.66
CA LEU A 236 1.96 -6.73 9.51
C LEU A 236 3.23 -7.49 9.14
N PRO A 237 3.94 -8.07 10.12
CA PRO A 237 4.88 -9.16 9.86
C PRO A 237 4.19 -10.33 9.16
N VAL A 238 4.90 -11.00 8.24
CA VAL A 238 4.31 -12.09 7.43
C VAL A 238 3.77 -13.25 8.27
N ASP A 239 4.37 -13.57 9.42
CA ASP A 239 3.92 -14.64 10.32
C ASP A 239 2.59 -14.33 11.00
N LYS A 240 2.15 -13.05 11.00
CA LYS A 240 0.87 -12.63 11.58
C LYS A 240 -0.29 -12.68 10.59
N VAL A 241 -0.03 -12.90 9.30
CA VAL A 241 -1.06 -12.94 8.25
C VAL A 241 -2.18 -13.94 8.59
N PRO A 242 -1.91 -15.20 9.01
CA PRO A 242 -3.00 -16.15 9.28
C PRO A 242 -3.87 -15.75 10.49
N ALA A 243 -3.28 -15.14 11.51
CA ALA A 243 -4.01 -14.66 12.68
C ALA A 243 -4.89 -13.44 12.32
N ALA A 244 -4.34 -12.47 11.60
CA ALA A 244 -5.09 -11.31 11.11
C ALA A 244 -6.24 -11.72 10.19
N TRP A 245 -6.01 -12.70 9.32
CA TRP A 245 -7.02 -13.23 8.40
C TRP A 245 -8.23 -13.81 9.13
N ARG A 246 -8.00 -14.66 10.14
CA ARG A 246 -9.08 -15.21 10.98
C ARG A 246 -9.84 -14.12 11.73
N LYS A 247 -9.10 -13.20 12.37
CA LYS A 247 -9.68 -12.09 13.13
C LYS A 247 -10.51 -11.15 12.27
N GLY A 248 -10.07 -10.83 11.06
CA GLY A 248 -10.85 -9.96 10.17
C GLY A 248 -12.14 -10.63 9.67
N ILE A 249 -12.17 -11.96 9.50
CA ILE A 249 -13.41 -12.70 9.20
C ILE A 249 -14.36 -12.60 10.38
N GLU A 250 -13.87 -12.86 11.60
CA GLU A 250 -14.66 -12.70 12.84
C GLU A 250 -15.28 -11.29 12.94
N ILE A 251 -14.49 -10.25 12.67
CA ILE A 251 -14.96 -8.84 12.69
C ILE A 251 -16.00 -8.61 11.59
N ALA A 252 -15.72 -9.03 10.35
CA ALA A 252 -16.64 -8.85 9.23
C ALA A 252 -18.01 -9.47 9.56
N HIS A 253 -18.03 -10.72 10.04
CA HIS A 253 -19.26 -11.44 10.39
C HIS A 253 -19.98 -10.83 11.59
N LYS A 254 -19.25 -10.40 12.63
CA LYS A 254 -19.80 -9.69 13.79
C LYS A 254 -20.63 -8.47 13.38
N TYR A 255 -20.20 -7.76 12.34
CA TYR A 255 -20.88 -6.57 11.82
C TYR A 255 -21.70 -6.83 10.55
N THR A 256 -22.00 -8.09 10.21
CA THR A 256 -22.78 -8.48 9.02
C THR A 256 -22.20 -7.89 7.72
N MET A 257 -20.88 -7.86 7.60
CA MET A 257 -20.12 -7.40 6.43
C MET A 257 -19.67 -8.58 5.57
N ILE A 258 -19.49 -8.34 4.28
CA ILE A 258 -18.84 -9.29 3.36
C ILE A 258 -17.35 -9.21 3.60
N CYS A 259 -16.71 -10.34 3.91
CA CYS A 259 -15.27 -10.39 4.05
C CYS A 259 -14.62 -10.22 2.67
N SER A 260 -13.73 -9.22 2.56
CA SER A 260 -12.99 -8.90 1.36
C SER A 260 -11.57 -8.48 1.73
N TYR A 261 -10.61 -9.17 1.15
CA TYR A 261 -9.20 -9.00 1.42
C TYR A 261 -8.43 -8.69 0.15
N VAL A 262 -7.58 -7.68 0.29
CA VAL A 262 -6.56 -7.31 -0.67
C VAL A 262 -5.35 -6.95 0.17
N HIS A 263 -4.31 -7.74 0.01
CA HIS A 263 -3.08 -7.56 0.75
C HIS A 263 -1.94 -7.49 -0.23
N GLN A 264 -1.09 -6.46 -0.12
CA GLN A 264 0.10 -6.36 -0.94
C GLN A 264 1.30 -6.80 -0.11
N VAL A 265 2.02 -7.82 -0.58
CA VAL A 265 3.30 -8.21 0.01
C VAL A 265 4.30 -7.09 -0.24
N LEU A 266 5.09 -6.71 0.75
CA LEU A 266 6.08 -5.64 0.60
C LEU A 266 7.46 -6.25 0.28
N LEU A 267 8.51 -5.91 1.01
CA LEU A 267 9.86 -6.43 0.79
C LEU A 267 10.06 -7.84 1.41
N GLY A 268 9.04 -8.70 1.35
CA GLY A 268 9.07 -10.09 1.81
C GLY A 268 9.02 -10.31 3.34
N ASN A 269 9.30 -9.29 4.15
CA ASN A 269 9.21 -9.37 5.61
C ASN A 269 7.87 -8.87 6.18
N SER A 270 7.09 -8.16 5.37
CA SER A 270 5.84 -7.52 5.80
C SER A 270 4.81 -7.48 4.69
N VAL A 271 3.56 -7.33 5.08
CA VAL A 271 2.39 -7.25 4.18
C VAL A 271 1.57 -6.03 4.58
N MET A 272 1.13 -5.26 3.58
CA MET A 272 0.03 -4.32 3.76
C MET A 272 -1.27 -5.13 3.71
N PHE A 273 -1.82 -5.43 4.88
CA PHE A 273 -3.04 -6.19 5.08
C PHE A 273 -4.24 -5.24 5.12
N GLY A 274 -5.01 -5.17 4.03
CA GLY A 274 -6.24 -4.39 3.97
C GLY A 274 -7.46 -5.14 4.52
N PHE A 275 -8.03 -4.65 5.62
CA PHE A 275 -9.37 -5.05 6.09
C PHE A 275 -10.42 -4.23 5.34
N ASN A 276 -11.03 -4.80 4.29
CA ASN A 276 -11.91 -4.03 3.41
C ASN A 276 -13.39 -4.28 3.71
N TYR A 277 -14.16 -3.21 3.72
CA TYR A 277 -15.60 -3.20 3.97
C TYR A 277 -16.32 -2.43 2.88
N SER A 278 -17.16 -3.14 2.14
CA SER A 278 -18.22 -2.50 1.34
C SER A 278 -19.41 -2.19 2.24
N PHE A 279 -20.15 -1.13 1.94
CA PHE A 279 -21.33 -0.72 2.72
C PHE A 279 -22.29 0.14 1.89
N ASN A 280 -23.53 0.27 2.35
CA ASN A 280 -24.52 1.14 1.72
C ASN A 280 -24.47 2.55 2.30
N ARG A 281 -24.10 3.54 1.49
CA ARG A 281 -24.00 4.95 1.90
C ARG A 281 -25.34 5.60 2.24
N ALA A 282 -26.45 5.01 1.80
CA ALA A 282 -27.80 5.47 2.13
C ALA A 282 -28.32 4.93 3.47
N ASP A 283 -27.67 3.90 4.02
CA ASP A 283 -28.06 3.28 5.29
C ASP A 283 -27.15 3.74 6.44
N LYS A 284 -27.72 4.54 7.34
CA LYS A 284 -27.01 5.05 8.51
C LYS A 284 -26.54 3.94 9.46
N GLN A 285 -27.29 2.84 9.58
CA GLN A 285 -26.88 1.72 10.42
C GLN A 285 -25.69 0.97 9.80
N ASP A 286 -25.68 0.84 8.47
CA ASP A 286 -24.58 0.17 7.76
C ASP A 286 -23.28 0.98 7.84
N ILE A 287 -23.38 2.30 7.72
CA ILE A 287 -22.25 3.22 7.97
C ILE A 287 -21.71 3.05 9.38
N GLU A 288 -22.58 3.00 10.39
CA GLU A 288 -22.16 2.87 11.79
C GLU A 288 -21.52 1.51 12.08
N LYS A 289 -22.07 0.42 11.53
CA LYS A 289 -21.46 -0.91 11.61
C LYS A 289 -20.08 -0.93 10.96
N THR A 290 -19.93 -0.27 9.80
CA THR A 290 -18.65 -0.16 9.09
C THR A 290 -17.61 0.58 9.93
N ARG A 291 -18.00 1.70 10.55
CA ARG A 291 -17.12 2.46 11.46
C ARG A 291 -16.60 1.57 12.60
N LYS A 292 -17.49 0.82 13.25
CA LYS A 292 -17.10 -0.11 14.33
C LYS A 292 -16.20 -1.24 13.85
N ALA A 293 -16.43 -1.78 12.66
CA ALA A 293 -15.56 -2.79 12.06
C ALA A 293 -14.14 -2.25 11.79
N LEU A 294 -14.03 -1.01 11.27
CA LEU A 294 -12.74 -0.35 11.07
C LEU A 294 -12.01 -0.13 12.40
N GLU A 295 -12.71 0.34 13.45
CA GLU A 295 -12.14 0.51 14.79
C GLU A 295 -11.61 -0.81 15.38
N ASP A 296 -12.40 -1.89 15.30
CA ASP A 296 -11.97 -3.21 15.78
C ASP A 296 -10.78 -3.76 14.99
N SER A 297 -10.73 -3.55 13.66
CA SER A 297 -9.58 -3.94 12.84
C SER A 297 -8.32 -3.15 13.16
N ASN A 298 -8.44 -1.86 13.49
CA ASN A 298 -7.32 -1.05 13.97
C ASN A 298 -6.78 -1.57 15.31
N ARG A 299 -7.65 -1.99 16.25
CA ARG A 299 -7.22 -2.62 17.51
C ARG A 299 -6.48 -3.94 17.26
N VAL A 300 -7.07 -4.83 16.45
CA VAL A 300 -6.42 -6.11 16.07
C VAL A 300 -5.05 -5.89 15.43
N THR A 301 -4.92 -4.86 14.59
CA THR A 301 -3.63 -4.50 13.98
C THR A 301 -2.56 -4.30 15.04
N LEU A 302 -2.86 -3.51 16.08
CA LEU A 302 -1.90 -3.21 17.14
C LEU A 302 -1.69 -4.39 18.10
N GLU A 303 -2.73 -5.18 18.39
CA GLU A 303 -2.65 -6.40 19.21
C GLU A 303 -1.72 -7.44 18.59
N LEU A 304 -1.68 -7.52 17.25
CA LEU A 304 -0.79 -8.41 16.51
C LEU A 304 0.63 -7.85 16.34
N GLY A 305 0.94 -6.68 16.94
CA GLY A 305 2.24 -6.02 16.82
C GLY A 305 2.45 -5.32 15.47
N GLY A 306 1.36 -5.03 14.74
CA GLY A 306 1.36 -4.32 13.48
C GLY A 306 1.40 -2.80 13.61
N MET A 307 1.52 -2.13 12.47
CA MET A 307 1.39 -0.66 12.37
C MET A 307 0.17 -0.28 11.53
N ILE A 308 -0.61 0.68 12.01
CA ILE A 308 -1.75 1.21 11.24
C ILE A 308 -1.22 2.17 10.15
N TRP A 309 -1.57 1.88 8.91
CA TRP A 309 -1.25 2.71 7.75
C TRP A 309 -2.43 3.64 7.41
N LYS A 310 -2.16 4.94 7.25
CA LYS A 310 -3.17 5.98 6.96
C LYS A 310 -4.30 6.04 7.98
N GLY A 311 -3.97 5.76 9.25
CA GLY A 311 -4.95 5.81 10.33
C GLY A 311 -5.62 7.18 10.41
N GLU A 312 -6.94 7.16 10.56
CA GLU A 312 -7.73 8.33 10.92
C GLU A 312 -7.35 8.85 12.31
N LYS A 313 -7.87 10.00 12.71
CA LYS A 313 -7.52 10.64 14.00
C LYS A 313 -7.69 9.71 15.21
N ALA A 314 -8.74 8.88 15.22
CA ALA A 314 -8.97 7.90 16.27
C ALA A 314 -7.89 6.81 16.31
N ALA A 315 -7.53 6.24 15.16
CA ALA A 315 -6.40 5.32 15.06
C ALA A 315 -5.06 5.94 15.47
N GLN A 316 -4.78 7.19 15.09
CA GLN A 316 -3.55 7.88 15.48
C GLN A 316 -3.45 8.04 17.01
N LYS A 317 -4.58 8.30 17.68
CA LYS A 317 -4.64 8.33 19.14
C LYS A 317 -4.29 6.96 19.73
N LEU A 318 -4.89 5.87 19.24
CA LEU A 318 -4.57 4.51 19.67
C LEU A 318 -3.08 4.17 19.49
N VAL A 319 -2.50 4.55 18.33
CA VAL A 319 -1.08 4.35 18.06
C VAL A 319 -0.22 5.08 19.10
N LEU A 320 -0.50 6.35 19.38
CA LEU A 320 0.27 7.14 20.33
C LEU A 320 0.10 6.67 21.78
N GLU A 321 -1.06 6.14 22.16
CA GLU A 321 -1.31 5.55 23.48
C GLU A 321 -0.52 4.24 23.70
N GLN A 322 -0.32 3.45 22.64
CA GLN A 322 0.42 2.19 22.71
C GLN A 322 1.92 2.32 22.42
N MET A 323 2.34 3.42 21.77
CA MET A 323 3.73 3.69 21.42
C MET A 323 4.61 3.85 22.67
N ASP A 324 5.89 3.53 22.51
CA ASP A 324 6.90 3.90 23.51
C ASP A 324 6.76 5.39 23.92
N PRO A 325 6.65 5.72 25.22
CA PRO A 325 6.39 7.08 25.66
C PRO A 325 7.43 8.10 25.21
N ASN A 326 8.71 7.71 25.16
CA ASN A 326 9.77 8.63 24.71
C ASN A 326 9.65 8.93 23.22
N THR A 327 9.25 7.94 22.42
CA THR A 327 9.01 8.07 20.98
C THR A 327 7.78 8.92 20.71
N ALA A 328 6.68 8.70 21.44
CA ALA A 328 5.48 9.51 21.33
C ALA A 328 5.75 10.99 21.70
N GLU A 329 6.52 11.21 22.75
CA GLU A 329 6.97 12.54 23.16
C GLU A 329 7.91 13.18 22.12
N LEU A 330 8.80 12.42 21.50
CA LEU A 330 9.67 12.91 20.43
C LEU A 330 8.86 13.41 19.23
N ILE A 331 7.80 12.69 18.82
CA ILE A 331 6.88 13.14 17.76
C ILE A 331 6.29 14.51 18.12
N LYS A 332 5.82 14.70 19.36
CA LYS A 332 5.28 15.98 19.83
C LYS A 332 6.32 17.09 19.82
N ARG A 333 7.56 16.81 20.25
CA ARG A 333 8.66 17.79 20.23
C ARG A 333 9.03 18.23 18.82
N VAL A 334 9.15 17.27 17.89
CA VAL A 334 9.46 17.58 16.49
C VAL A 334 8.32 18.38 15.87
N LYS A 335 7.06 18.00 16.11
CA LYS A 335 5.91 18.78 15.64
C LYS A 335 5.90 20.19 16.21
N GLY A 336 6.09 20.34 17.53
CA GLY A 336 6.13 21.65 18.19
C GLY A 336 7.29 22.53 17.73
N LEU A 337 8.42 21.93 17.34
CA LEU A 337 9.54 22.65 16.73
C LEU A 337 9.19 23.19 15.34
N LEU A 338 8.52 22.39 14.51
CA LEU A 338 8.21 22.74 13.11
C LEU A 338 6.92 23.56 12.96
N ASP A 339 5.94 23.35 13.83
CA ASP A 339 4.66 24.05 13.86
C ASP A 339 4.30 24.52 15.29
N PRO A 340 5.03 25.53 15.83
CA PRO A 340 4.83 26.01 17.19
C PRO A 340 3.45 26.66 17.43
N LYS A 341 2.73 27.02 16.38
CA LYS A 341 1.39 27.62 16.46
C LYS A 341 0.27 26.61 16.20
N GLY A 342 0.58 25.36 15.87
CA GLY A 342 -0.40 24.30 15.62
C GLY A 342 -1.34 24.60 14.44
N ILE A 343 -0.87 25.33 13.41
CA ILE A 343 -1.71 25.75 12.28
C ILE A 343 -1.75 24.72 11.13
N MET A 344 -0.84 23.75 11.14
CA MET A 344 -0.67 22.79 10.04
C MET A 344 -1.50 21.52 10.29
N ASN A 345 -2.56 21.35 9.50
CA ASN A 345 -3.49 20.21 9.52
C ASN A 345 -3.88 19.73 10.94
N PRO A 346 -4.49 20.60 11.77
CA PRO A 346 -4.71 20.35 13.20
C PRO A 346 -5.55 19.09 13.48
N GLY A 347 -5.19 18.43 14.59
CA GLY A 347 -5.79 17.19 15.08
C GLY A 347 -5.15 15.91 14.54
N ASN A 348 -4.14 15.98 13.68
CA ASN A 348 -3.31 14.82 13.29
C ASN A 348 -2.04 14.79 14.11
N TRP A 349 -1.67 13.60 14.61
CA TRP A 349 -0.58 13.39 15.56
C TRP A 349 -0.68 14.28 16.82
N ASP A 350 -1.89 14.79 17.08
CA ASP A 350 -2.26 15.52 18.29
C ASP A 350 -2.96 14.54 19.20
N VAL A 351 -2.40 14.31 20.39
CA VAL A 351 -3.15 13.67 21.46
C VAL A 351 -3.23 14.67 22.60
N VAL A 352 -4.45 15.19 22.76
CA VAL A 352 -4.95 15.81 23.99
C VAL A 352 -5.29 14.71 24.97
#